data_AF-A0A238BQK9-F1
#
_entry.id   AF-A0A238BQK9-F1
#
_cell.length_a   1.000
_cell.length_b   1.000
_cell.length_c   1.000
_cell.angle_alpha   90.00
_cell.angle_beta   90.00
_cell.angle_gamma   90.00
#
_symmetry.space_group_name_H-M   'P 1'
#
loop_
_entity.id
_entity.type
_entity.pdbx_description
1 polymer ?
#
loop_
_entity_poly.entity_id
_entity_poly.type
_entity_poly.pdbx_seq_one_letter_code
_entity_poly.pdbx_strand_id
1 'polypeptide(L)'
;MIDEKRDETIDIRLLPSERYEYKVSVMALCAGRLPFPKLIIRSSMFDSTILDEISRLSIPDTIFILSISDDSFLELSVDPITSEIEPLAKSEM
;
A
#
# COMPACT_ATOMS: atom_id res chain seq x y z
N MET A 1 -0.43 -20.44 -25.74
CA MET A 1 -0.87 -19.03 -25.82
C MET A 1 -0.63 -18.45 -24.44
N ILE A 2 0.39 -17.61 -24.30
CA ILE A 2 0.68 -16.95 -23.03
C ILE A 2 -0.22 -15.72 -23.05
N ASP A 3 -1.24 -15.72 -22.20
CA ASP A 3 -2.06 -14.54 -21.94
C ASP A 3 -1.14 -13.49 -21.30
N GLU A 4 -0.72 -12.50 -22.09
CA GLU A 4 -0.01 -11.32 -21.59
C GLU A 4 -1.00 -10.56 -20.70
N LYS A 5 -1.06 -11.00 -19.44
CA LYS A 5 -1.88 -10.42 -18.40
C LYS A 5 -1.48 -8.95 -18.27
N ARG A 6 -2.33 -8.05 -18.79
CA ARG A 6 -2.11 -6.60 -18.75
C ARG A 6 -1.95 -6.19 -17.28
N ASP A 7 -0.81 -5.61 -16.93
CA ASP A 7 -0.64 -4.96 -15.63
C ASP A 7 -1.66 -3.83 -15.52
N GLU A 8 -2.71 -4.07 -14.73
CA GLU A 8 -3.72 -3.07 -14.46
C GLU A 8 -3.04 -1.88 -13.78
N THR A 9 -3.02 -0.74 -14.48
CA THR A 9 -2.34 0.47 -14.02
C THR A 9 -3.40 1.49 -13.61
N ILE A 10 -3.19 2.11 -12.46
CA ILE A 10 -4.11 3.09 -11.89
C ILE A 10 -3.43 4.46 -11.94
N ASP A 11 -3.97 5.35 -12.75
CA ASP A 11 -3.42 6.70 -12.98
C ASP A 11 -4.28 7.73 -12.26
N ILE A 12 -3.70 8.41 -11.27
CA ILE A 12 -4.37 9.44 -10.47
C ILE A 12 -3.73 10.79 -10.75
N ARG A 13 -4.54 11.77 -11.14
CA ARG A 13 -4.11 13.15 -11.33
C ARG A 13 -4.54 14.02 -10.15
N LEU A 14 -3.58 14.48 -9.36
CA LEU A 14 -3.81 15.37 -8.21
C LEU A 14 -3.92 16.82 -8.67
N LEU A 15 -5.09 17.44 -8.47
CA LEU A 15 -5.29 18.86 -8.65
C LEU A 15 -4.90 19.65 -7.39
N PRO A 16 -4.56 20.94 -7.51
CA PRO A 16 -4.22 21.79 -6.37
C PRO A 16 -5.34 21.81 -5.30
N SER A 17 -4.94 21.71 -4.03
CA SER A 17 -5.82 21.76 -2.87
C SER A 17 -6.84 20.61 -2.75
N GLU A 18 -6.76 19.60 -3.61
CA GLU A 18 -7.65 18.46 -3.59
C GLU A 18 -7.04 17.32 -2.76
N ARG A 19 -7.90 16.59 -2.03
CA ARG A 19 -7.51 15.37 -1.31
C ARG A 19 -8.16 14.19 -1.99
N TYR A 20 -7.35 13.16 -2.25
CA TYR A 20 -7.80 11.92 -2.85
C TYR A 20 -7.60 10.78 -1.86
N GLU A 21 -8.66 10.02 -1.63
CA GLU A 21 -8.58 8.74 -0.91
C GLU A 21 -8.77 7.64 -1.94
N TYR A 22 -7.87 6.66 -1.92
CA TYR A 22 -7.90 5.54 -2.85
C TYR A 22 -7.81 4.23 -2.06
N LYS A 23 -8.68 3.28 -2.41
CA LYS A 23 -8.77 1.96 -1.78
C LYS A 23 -8.75 0.88 -2.85
N VAL A 24 -7.76 -0.02 -2.77
CA VAL A 24 -7.73 -1.24 -3.58
C VAL A 24 -8.35 -2.35 -2.78
N SER A 25 -9.28 -3.09 -3.37
CA SER A 25 -9.80 -4.32 -2.78
C SER A 25 -9.50 -5.44 -3.76
N VAL A 26 -8.74 -6.43 -3.29
CA VAL A 26 -8.27 -7.54 -4.11
C VAL A 26 -8.83 -8.84 -3.52
N MET A 27 -9.43 -9.68 -4.37
CA MET A 27 -9.94 -10.98 -3.97
C MET A 27 -9.00 -12.08 -4.47
N ALA A 28 -8.38 -12.77 -3.52
CA ALA A 28 -7.49 -13.88 -3.79
C ALA A 28 -8.27 -15.19 -3.91
N LEU A 29 -8.53 -15.65 -5.14
CA LEU A 29 -9.26 -16.91 -5.37
C LEU A 29 -8.36 -18.16 -5.26
N CYS A 30 -7.05 -18.00 -5.40
CA CYS A 30 -6.07 -19.08 -5.33
C CYS A 30 -4.80 -18.60 -4.62
N ALA A 31 -4.06 -19.53 -4.02
CA ALA A 31 -2.72 -19.28 -3.54
C ALA A 31 -1.77 -18.94 -4.70
N GLY A 32 -0.75 -18.16 -4.42
CA GLY A 32 0.28 -17.80 -5.38
C GLY A 32 0.68 -16.33 -5.32
N ARG A 33 1.38 -15.92 -6.37
CA ARG A 33 1.85 -14.55 -6.54
C ARG A 33 0.82 -13.76 -7.34
N LEU A 34 0.25 -12.72 -6.73
CA LEU A 34 -0.69 -11.82 -7.38
C LEU A 34 0.01 -10.48 -7.65
N PRO A 35 0.17 -10.06 -8.92
CA PRO A 35 0.63 -8.72 -9.20
C PRO A 35 -0.34 -7.71 -8.60
N PHE A 36 0.20 -6.69 -7.92
CA PHE A 36 -0.62 -5.60 -7.42
C PHE A 36 -0.71 -4.51 -8.50
N PRO A 37 -1.85 -3.82 -8.65
CA PRO A 37 -1.97 -2.76 -9.63
C PRO A 37 -0.92 -1.67 -9.43
N LYS A 38 -0.24 -1.28 -10.50
CA LYS A 38 0.76 -0.21 -10.41
C LYS A 38 0.06 1.13 -10.26
N LEU A 39 0.38 1.87 -9.19
CA LEU A 39 -0.13 3.22 -8.99
C LEU A 39 0.82 4.26 -9.61
N ILE A 40 0.27 5.08 -10.49
CA ILE A 40 0.95 6.24 -11.07
C ILE A 40 0.24 7.49 -10.56
N ILE A 41 1.00 8.39 -9.94
CA ILE A 41 0.48 9.65 -9.41
C ILE A 41 1.08 10.78 -10.23
N ARG A 42 0.22 11.64 -10.77
CA ARG A 42 0.63 12.82 -11.54
C ARG A 42 0.14 14.07 -10.85
N SER A 43 1.01 15.06 -10.72
CA SER A 43 0.65 16.39 -10.25
C SER A 43 1.35 17.43 -11.10
N SER A 44 0.72 18.60 -11.27
CA SER A 44 1.39 19.76 -11.86
C SER A 44 2.26 20.52 -10.84
N MET A 45 2.13 20.21 -9.55
CA MET A 45 2.87 20.89 -8.48
C MET A 45 4.10 20.13 -7.99
N PHE A 46 4.13 18.81 -8.17
CA PHE A 46 5.21 17.94 -7.68
C PHE A 46 5.89 17.23 -8.84
N ASP A 47 7.19 17.01 -8.70
CA ASP A 47 7.97 16.25 -9.69
C ASP A 47 7.54 14.78 -9.72
N SER A 48 7.48 14.20 -10.92
CA SER A 48 7.03 12.82 -11.12
C SER A 48 7.93 11.80 -10.44
N THR A 49 9.24 12.05 -10.31
CA THR A 49 10.17 11.10 -9.67
C THR A 49 9.90 10.96 -8.18
N ILE A 50 9.58 12.07 -7.50
CA ILE A 50 9.22 12.09 -6.09
C ILE A 50 7.88 11.36 -5.88
N LEU A 51 6.90 11.61 -6.76
CA LEU A 51 5.60 10.95 -6.70
C LEU A 51 5.69 9.44 -6.95
N ASP A 52 6.55 9.02 -7.88
CA ASP A 52 6.83 7.61 -8.15
C ASP A 52 7.56 6.93 -6.98
N GLU A 53 8.45 7.64 -6.28
CA GLU A 53 9.10 7.12 -5.08
C GLU A 53 8.09 6.92 -3.94
N ILE A 54 7.22 7.92 -3.71
CA ILE A 54 6.15 7.82 -2.71
C ILE A 54 5.22 6.64 -3.02
N SER A 55 4.82 6.45 -4.29
CA SER A 55 3.92 5.37 -4.67
C SER A 55 4.55 3.99 -4.43
N ARG A 56 5.83 3.81 -4.79
CA ARG A 56 6.60 2.57 -4.57
C ARG A 56 6.81 2.25 -3.09
N LEU A 57 7.03 3.26 -2.25
CA LEU A 57 7.23 3.07 -0.81
C LEU A 57 5.91 2.79 -0.08
N SER A 58 4.78 3.25 -0.63
CA SER A 58 3.47 3.15 0.03
C SER A 58 2.69 1.89 -0.35
N ILE A 59 2.94 1.33 -1.54
CA ILE A 59 2.14 0.24 -2.11
C ILE A 59 3.07 -0.88 -2.59
N PRO A 60 2.79 -2.15 -2.25
CA PRO A 60 3.60 -3.28 -2.71
C PRO A 60 3.39 -3.54 -4.22
N ASP A 61 4.44 -3.93 -4.93
CA ASP A 61 4.35 -4.36 -6.34
C ASP A 61 3.69 -5.74 -6.52
N THR A 62 3.63 -6.53 -5.45
CA THR A 62 3.17 -7.92 -5.48
C THR A 62 2.67 -8.33 -4.10
N ILE A 63 1.57 -9.09 -4.07
CA ILE A 63 1.09 -9.77 -2.86
C ILE A 63 1.29 -11.27 -3.02
N PHE A 64 1.76 -11.92 -1.97
CA PHE A 64 1.85 -13.38 -1.89
C PHE A 64 0.69 -13.91 -1.06
N ILE A 65 -0.11 -14.77 -1.66
CA ILE A 65 -1.23 -15.43 -1.00
C ILE A 65 -0.81 -16.86 -0.71
N LEU A 66 -0.82 -17.22 0.57
CA LEU A 66 -0.57 -18.59 1.03
C LEU A 66 -1.92 -19.25 1.34
N SER A 67 -2.13 -20.45 0.83
CA SER A 67 -3.22 -21.30 1.33
C SER A 67 -2.74 -21.92 2.64
N ILE A 68 -3.38 -21.57 3.74
CA ILE A 68 -3.19 -22.29 5.00
C ILE A 68 -3.94 -23.62 4.82
N SER A 69 -3.22 -24.72 4.61
CA SER A 69 -3.80 -26.05 4.83
C SER A 69 -3.96 -26.23 6.33
N ASP A 70 -5.15 -26.61 6.79
CA ASP A 70 -5.66 -26.58 8.17
C ASP A 70 -4.89 -27.37 9.26
N ASP A 71 -3.58 -27.61 9.13
CA ASP A 71 -2.80 -28.32 10.16
C ASP A 71 -1.83 -27.42 10.95
N SER A 72 -1.84 -26.10 10.76
CA SER A 72 -1.07 -25.19 11.62
C SER A 72 -1.73 -23.80 11.70
N PHE A 73 -2.49 -23.56 12.75
CA PHE A 73 -2.96 -22.24 13.13
C PHE A 73 -1.72 -21.39 13.51
N LEU A 74 -1.27 -20.51 12.62
CA LEU A 74 -0.29 -19.49 12.98
C LEU A 74 -1.06 -18.33 13.59
N GLU A 75 -1.09 -18.26 14.93
CA GLU A 75 -1.47 -17.03 15.64
C GLU A 75 -0.44 -15.96 15.30
N LEU A 76 -0.77 -15.09 14.35
CA LEU A 76 -0.06 -13.82 14.18
C LEU A 76 -0.45 -12.91 15.34
N SER A 77 0.31 -12.98 16.44
CA SER A 77 0.29 -11.95 17.48
C SER A 77 0.82 -10.66 16.86
N VAL A 78 -0.09 -9.76 16.50
CA VAL A 78 0.28 -8.37 16.20
C VAL A 78 0.31 -7.66 17.54
N ASP A 79 1.51 -7.49 18.10
CA ASP A 79 1.66 -6.65 19.28
C ASP A 79 1.19 -5.23 18.93
N PRO A 80 0.30 -4.63 19.74
CA PRO A 80 -0.15 -3.27 19.47
C PRO A 80 1.07 -2.34 19.57
N ILE A 81 1.30 -1.56 18.50
CA ILE A 81 2.26 -0.45 18.53
C ILE A 81 1.80 0.50 19.63
N THR A 82 2.48 0.47 20.77
CA THR A 82 2.33 1.48 21.81
C THR A 82 2.81 2.81 21.22
N SER A 83 1.86 3.66 20.85
CA SER A 83 2.13 5.08 20.65
C SER A 83 2.43 5.72 22.01
N GLU A 84 3.66 5.55 22.49
CA GLU A 84 4.20 6.40 23.55
C GLU A 84 4.54 7.75 22.93
N ILE A 85 3.54 8.64 22.94
CA ILE A 85 3.78 10.07 22.81
C ILE A 85 4.19 10.53 24.20
N GLU A 86 5.49 10.67 24.46
CA GLU A 86 5.95 11.34 25.68
C GLU A 86 5.38 12.77 25.71
N PRO A 87 4.63 13.18 26.75
CA PRO A 87 4.26 14.57 26.89
C PRO A 87 5.48 15.40 27.29
N LEU A 88 5.90 16.28 26.39
CA LEU A 88 6.87 17.34 26.61
C LEU A 88 6.51 18.10 27.90
N ALA A 89 7.32 17.89 28.95
CA ALA A 89 7.16 18.54 30.23
C ALA A 89 7.15 20.06 30.03
N LYS A 90 6.10 20.71 30.56
CA LYS A 90 6.01 22.17 30.60
C LYS A 90 7.16 22.71 31.45
N SER A 91 7.99 23.55 30.83
CA SER A 91 8.88 24.46 31.53
C SER A 91 8.03 25.45 32.32
N GLU A 92 7.95 25.29 33.64
CA GLU A 92 7.42 26.33 34.53
C GLU A 92 8.51 27.38 34.79
N MET A 93 8.08 28.64 34.77
CA MET A 93 8.83 29.84 35.16
C MET A 93 9.13 29.86 36.65
#